data_AF-W9P1R5-F1
#
_entry.id   AF-W9P1R5-F1
#
_cell.length_a   1.000
_cell.length_b   1.000
_cell.length_c   1.000
_cell.angle_alpha   90.00
_cell.angle_beta   90.00
_cell.angle_gamma   90.00
#
_symmetry.space_group_name_H-M   'P 1'
#
loop_
_entity.id
_entity.type
_entity.pdbx_description
1 polymer ?
#
loop_
_entity_poly.entity_id
_entity_poly.type
_entity_poly.pdbx_seq_one_letter_code
_entity_poly.pdbx_strand_id
1 'polypeptide(L)'
;MFSTFLWSNEQGTTLPHNTLATITPQLAHEDAAVRETCCALGGAVNAFTQPTIDSVAADKAHQLSLQYYTRTVRAVTTATSTLRALRSVTHVALVFLTYDILRGDMHAAVLHHDHAARLFEAYLGKRCAQEGVSLSDLVFDDYENALFDMIQRLSTYPWALRLGITGDTDEFLAAKRCLGRHRYSIDKMPSSFHDLDQALRWWDVAQHHLAHHLLDDDTETTKATWERAFSVLSSWHNGFVLLYRYTQQRKNEEPHSYVTASVFEALYLECLSSLHLQLNTDAKVLPDAKPVYREIIATTHRILDELKGSQANFRFMDNNVMKPLFVVLFKCSDPEIREGVKKVLQHGVAKFGSACLAGIVLGMMHMKSEHVPQILRNVERAVGWHLTSVGCGPGVITAG
;
A
#
# COMPACT_ATOMS: atom_id res chain seq x y z
N MET A 1 5.93 -12.92 -5.35
CA MET A 1 5.55 -11.85 -4.42
C MET A 1 4.38 -12.38 -3.57
N PHE A 2 4.65 -13.38 -2.72
CA PHE A 2 3.76 -14.53 -2.48
C PHE A 2 2.63 -14.34 -1.42
N SER A 3 2.26 -13.10 -1.07
CA SER A 3 1.22 -12.72 -0.07
C SER A 3 1.41 -11.29 0.49
N THR A 4 2.23 -10.48 -0.18
CA THR A 4 2.63 -9.12 0.26
C THR A 4 2.98 -9.02 1.77
N PHE A 5 3.95 -9.83 2.20
CA PHE A 5 4.88 -9.61 3.31
C PHE A 5 4.42 -9.59 4.77
N LEU A 6 3.19 -9.99 5.09
CA LEU A 6 2.85 -10.35 6.46
C LEU A 6 1.87 -11.53 6.50
N TRP A 7 2.40 -12.69 6.88
CA TRP A 7 1.72 -13.76 7.61
C TRP A 7 0.52 -14.48 6.99
N SER A 8 -0.02 -14.03 5.86
CA SER A 8 -1.15 -14.70 5.23
C SER A 8 -1.27 -14.33 3.76
N ASN A 9 -1.44 -15.36 2.92
CA ASN A 9 -1.87 -15.25 1.53
C ASN A 9 -2.91 -14.12 1.42
N GLU A 10 -2.72 -13.16 0.52
CA GLU A 10 -3.62 -12.01 0.35
C GLU A 10 -4.98 -12.55 -0.10
N GLN A 11 -5.84 -12.84 0.89
CA GLN A 11 -7.14 -13.50 0.74
C GLN A 11 -8.27 -12.66 1.31
N GLY A 12 -7.97 -11.47 1.83
CA GLY A 12 -8.98 -10.55 2.35
C GLY A 12 -9.57 -9.67 1.26
N THR A 13 -10.74 -9.10 1.53
CA THR A 13 -11.48 -8.23 0.60
C THR A 13 -11.86 -6.89 1.23
N THR A 14 -11.32 -6.61 2.44
CA THR A 14 -11.55 -5.36 3.19
C THR A 14 -10.51 -4.27 2.90
N LEU A 15 -9.48 -4.59 2.12
CA LEU A 15 -8.59 -3.66 1.46
C LEU A 15 -8.46 -4.07 -0.01
N PRO A 16 -8.05 -3.15 -0.90
CA PRO A 16 -7.77 -3.48 -2.28
C PRO A 16 -6.63 -4.48 -2.43
N HIS A 17 -6.62 -5.20 -3.54
CA HIS A 17 -5.56 -6.16 -3.83
C HIS A 17 -4.38 -5.51 -4.53
N ASN A 18 -3.17 -5.94 -4.19
CA ASN A 18 -2.02 -5.68 -5.03
C ASN A 18 -2.06 -6.62 -6.25
N THR A 19 -2.54 -6.13 -7.39
CA THR A 19 -2.66 -6.90 -8.64
C THR A 19 -1.31 -7.48 -9.08
N LEU A 20 -0.22 -6.70 -8.95
CA LEU A 20 1.12 -7.17 -9.31
C LEU A 20 1.54 -8.34 -8.42
N ALA A 21 1.30 -8.25 -7.12
CA ALA A 21 1.54 -9.34 -6.20
C ALA A 21 0.72 -10.59 -6.55
N THR A 22 -0.54 -10.40 -6.92
CA THR A 22 -1.50 -11.46 -7.28
C THR A 22 -1.07 -12.25 -8.52
N ILE A 23 -0.55 -11.60 -9.56
CA ILE A 23 -0.10 -12.26 -10.80
C ILE A 23 1.34 -12.77 -10.74
N THR A 24 2.11 -12.35 -9.72
CA THR A 24 3.53 -12.71 -9.62
C THR A 24 3.79 -14.22 -9.58
N PRO A 25 3.01 -15.06 -8.87
CA PRO A 25 3.23 -16.51 -8.86
C PRO A 25 3.17 -17.14 -10.27
N GLN A 26 2.22 -16.69 -11.10
CA GLN A 26 2.10 -17.12 -12.49
C GLN A 26 3.33 -16.67 -13.29
N LEU A 27 3.76 -15.42 -13.13
CA LEU A 27 4.96 -14.90 -13.79
C LEU A 27 6.25 -15.62 -13.36
N ALA A 28 6.36 -16.00 -12.07
CA ALA A 28 7.49 -16.78 -11.55
C ALA A 28 7.55 -18.21 -12.13
N HIS A 29 6.43 -18.75 -12.58
CA HIS A 29 6.44 -20.03 -13.28
C HIS A 29 7.17 -19.91 -14.63
N GLU A 30 6.97 -18.81 -15.34
CA GLU A 30 7.50 -18.57 -16.68
C GLU A 30 8.87 -17.90 -16.72
N ASP A 31 9.22 -17.13 -15.68
CA ASP A 31 10.42 -16.32 -15.64
C ASP A 31 11.32 -16.71 -14.45
N ALA A 32 12.53 -17.18 -14.77
CA ALA A 32 13.49 -17.62 -13.78
C ALA A 32 13.98 -16.49 -12.87
N ALA A 33 14.18 -15.28 -13.41
CA ALA A 33 14.63 -14.15 -12.59
C ALA A 33 13.54 -13.77 -11.59
N VAL A 34 12.27 -13.69 -12.03
CA VAL A 34 11.13 -13.41 -11.14
C VAL A 34 11.02 -14.49 -10.06
N ARG A 35 11.20 -15.77 -10.42
CA ARG A 35 11.17 -16.89 -9.47
C ARG A 35 12.25 -16.79 -8.40
N GLU A 36 13.50 -16.64 -8.80
CA GLU A 36 14.63 -16.54 -7.86
C GLU A 36 14.45 -15.32 -6.95
N THR A 37 13.97 -14.20 -7.46
CA THR A 37 13.69 -13.01 -6.63
C THR A 37 12.60 -13.28 -5.60
N CYS A 38 11.55 -14.01 -5.99
CA CYS A 38 10.50 -14.42 -5.07
C CYS A 38 11.02 -15.34 -3.97
N CYS A 39 11.95 -16.26 -4.28
CA CYS A 39 12.60 -17.10 -3.29
C CYS A 39 13.47 -16.29 -2.32
N ALA A 40 14.23 -15.31 -2.84
CA ALA A 40 15.04 -14.41 -2.02
C ALA A 40 14.18 -13.69 -0.99
N LEU A 41 13.11 -13.09 -1.48
CA LEU A 41 12.14 -12.37 -0.71
C LEU A 41 11.42 -13.25 0.32
N GLY A 42 11.06 -14.50 -0.02
CA GLY A 42 10.51 -15.47 0.93
C GLY A 42 11.47 -15.79 2.09
N GLY A 43 12.76 -15.94 1.79
CA GLY A 43 13.80 -16.08 2.82
C GLY A 43 13.91 -14.85 3.73
N ALA A 44 13.81 -13.64 3.15
CA ALA A 44 13.86 -12.39 3.91
C ALA A 44 12.68 -12.23 4.88
N VAL A 45 11.46 -12.65 4.51
CA VAL A 45 10.31 -12.64 5.44
C VAL A 45 10.60 -13.45 6.68
N ASN A 46 11.06 -14.69 6.45
CA ASN A 46 11.35 -15.63 7.51
C ASN A 46 12.48 -15.12 8.41
N ALA A 47 13.46 -14.43 7.83
CA ALA A 47 14.58 -13.87 8.58
C ALA A 47 14.23 -12.60 9.38
N PHE A 48 13.44 -11.68 8.81
CA PHE A 48 13.34 -10.31 9.32
C PHE A 48 12.01 -9.92 9.95
N THR A 49 10.95 -10.73 9.76
CA THR A 49 9.58 -10.36 10.18
C THR A 49 8.88 -11.42 11.04
N GLN A 50 9.61 -12.45 11.49
CA GLN A 50 9.07 -13.52 12.34
C GLN A 50 9.45 -13.37 13.82
N PRO A 51 8.61 -12.76 14.69
CA PRO A 51 8.99 -12.51 16.09
C PRO A 51 9.27 -13.78 16.91
N THR A 52 8.79 -14.94 16.44
CA THR A 52 8.89 -16.22 17.15
C THR A 52 9.99 -17.13 16.63
N ILE A 53 10.74 -16.74 15.59
CA ILE A 53 11.81 -17.57 15.03
C ILE A 53 13.06 -17.50 15.93
N ASP A 54 13.77 -18.63 16.08
CA ASP A 54 15.07 -18.62 16.76
C ASP A 54 16.17 -18.00 15.88
N SER A 55 17.25 -17.53 16.51
CA SER A 55 18.34 -16.83 15.80
C SER A 55 19.05 -17.69 14.77
N VAL A 56 19.22 -18.99 15.02
CA VAL A 56 19.91 -19.91 14.10
C VAL A 56 19.06 -20.14 12.85
N ALA A 57 17.75 -20.28 13.00
CA ALA A 57 16.81 -20.40 11.91
C ALA A 57 16.70 -19.08 11.12
N ALA A 58 16.70 -17.93 11.79
CA ALA A 58 16.74 -16.62 11.14
C ALA A 58 18.01 -16.44 10.28
N ASP A 59 19.17 -16.79 10.83
CA ASP A 59 20.45 -16.71 10.11
C ASP A 59 20.47 -17.62 8.87
N LYS A 60 19.96 -18.85 8.98
CA LYS A 60 19.81 -19.76 7.83
C LYS A 60 18.87 -19.19 6.77
N ALA A 61 17.74 -18.62 7.18
CA ALA A 61 16.79 -18.00 6.27
C ALA A 61 17.41 -16.80 5.55
N HIS A 62 18.21 -15.99 6.25
CA HIS A 62 18.94 -14.86 5.67
C HIS A 62 20.03 -15.32 4.70
N GLN A 63 20.82 -16.34 5.04
CA GLN A 63 21.82 -16.89 4.11
C GLN A 63 21.16 -17.41 2.83
N LEU A 64 20.04 -18.12 2.95
CA LEU A 64 19.27 -18.58 1.81
C LEU A 64 18.72 -17.42 0.99
N SER A 65 18.22 -16.37 1.63
CA SER A 65 17.71 -15.16 0.97
C SER A 65 18.80 -14.50 0.10
N LEU A 66 20.01 -14.37 0.62
CA LEU A 66 21.15 -13.78 -0.09
C LEU A 66 21.62 -14.63 -1.27
N GLN A 67 21.57 -15.96 -1.17
CA GLN A 67 21.89 -16.85 -2.28
C GLN A 67 20.96 -16.61 -3.47
N TYR A 68 19.65 -16.59 -3.21
CA TYR A 68 18.64 -16.31 -4.23
C TYR A 68 18.72 -14.88 -4.77
N TYR A 69 19.01 -13.90 -3.92
CA TYR A 69 19.25 -12.52 -4.32
C TYR A 69 20.40 -12.46 -5.34
N THR A 70 21.53 -13.10 -5.03
CA THR A 70 22.71 -13.12 -5.90
C THR A 70 22.43 -13.82 -7.24
N ARG A 71 21.68 -14.93 -7.23
CA ARG A 71 21.27 -15.62 -8.46
C ARG A 71 20.41 -14.75 -9.35
N THR A 72 19.48 -14.02 -8.76
CA THR A 72 18.62 -13.06 -9.46
C THR A 72 19.45 -11.97 -10.14
N VAL A 73 20.37 -11.33 -9.40
CA VAL A 73 21.24 -10.28 -9.97
C VAL A 73 22.00 -10.81 -11.19
N ARG A 74 22.58 -12.01 -11.12
CA ARG A 74 23.27 -12.65 -12.27
C ARG A 74 22.34 -12.86 -13.47
N ALA A 75 21.12 -13.34 -13.23
CA ALA A 75 20.13 -13.54 -14.28
C ALA A 75 19.72 -12.23 -14.96
N VAL A 76 19.52 -11.17 -14.17
CA VAL A 76 19.17 -9.83 -14.69
C VAL A 76 20.32 -9.21 -15.49
N THR A 77 21.57 -9.30 -14.99
CA THR A 77 22.73 -8.71 -15.66
C THR A 77 23.07 -9.34 -17.02
N THR A 78 22.57 -10.55 -17.27
CA THR A 78 22.78 -11.27 -18.54
C THR A 78 21.59 -11.17 -19.48
N ALA A 79 20.50 -10.51 -19.07
CA ALA A 79 19.31 -10.33 -19.88
C ALA A 79 19.56 -9.33 -21.02
N THR A 80 19.06 -9.66 -22.22
CA THR A 80 19.11 -8.77 -23.39
C THR A 80 18.14 -7.60 -23.23
N SER A 81 18.35 -6.47 -23.91
CA SER A 81 17.50 -5.26 -23.80
C SER A 81 16.16 -5.35 -24.57
N THR A 82 15.58 -6.56 -24.63
CA THR A 82 14.28 -6.84 -25.25
C THR A 82 13.13 -6.27 -24.41
N LEU A 83 11.96 -6.07 -25.01
CA LEU A 83 10.75 -5.61 -24.29
C LEU A 83 10.37 -6.56 -23.14
N ARG A 84 10.38 -7.88 -23.40
CA ARG A 84 10.10 -8.89 -22.37
C ARG A 84 11.06 -8.79 -21.19
N ALA A 85 12.36 -8.64 -21.48
CA ALA A 85 13.38 -8.50 -20.45
C ALA A 85 13.22 -7.19 -19.66
N LEU A 86 12.99 -6.04 -20.32
CA LEU A 86 12.76 -4.77 -19.62
C LEU A 86 11.58 -4.87 -18.64
N ARG A 87 10.47 -5.48 -19.08
CA ARG A 87 9.30 -5.70 -18.24
C ARG A 87 9.60 -6.64 -17.05
N SER A 88 10.29 -7.75 -17.30
CA SER A 88 10.68 -8.70 -16.25
C SER A 88 11.63 -8.08 -15.23
N VAL A 89 12.66 -7.38 -15.68
CA VAL A 89 13.64 -6.73 -14.81
C VAL A 89 13.00 -5.59 -13.99
N THR A 90 12.05 -4.85 -14.58
CA THR A 90 11.24 -3.87 -13.83
C THR A 90 10.54 -4.53 -12.64
N HIS A 91 9.89 -5.66 -12.87
CA HIS A 91 9.22 -6.42 -11.81
C HIS A 91 10.22 -6.92 -10.77
N VAL A 92 11.34 -7.53 -11.19
CA VAL A 92 12.41 -7.94 -10.27
C VAL A 92 12.89 -6.79 -9.39
N ALA A 93 13.07 -5.59 -9.95
CA ALA A 93 13.45 -4.41 -9.18
C ALA A 93 12.37 -4.01 -8.15
N LEU A 94 11.08 -4.05 -8.48
CA LEU A 94 9.99 -3.82 -7.49
C LEU A 94 9.96 -4.89 -6.39
N VAL A 95 10.33 -6.13 -6.71
CA VAL A 95 10.44 -7.21 -5.74
C VAL A 95 11.64 -6.99 -4.81
N PHE A 96 12.78 -6.56 -5.36
CA PHE A 96 13.97 -6.20 -4.57
C PHE A 96 13.76 -4.97 -3.69
N LEU A 97 13.03 -3.96 -4.19
CA LEU A 97 12.58 -2.84 -3.36
C LEU A 97 11.90 -3.38 -2.09
N THR A 98 10.96 -4.31 -2.25
CA THR A 98 10.26 -4.91 -1.09
C THR A 98 11.22 -5.68 -0.20
N TYR A 99 12.16 -6.45 -0.76
CA TYR A 99 13.20 -7.15 -0.02
C TYR A 99 14.01 -6.20 0.88
N ASP A 100 14.46 -5.08 0.33
CA ASP A 100 15.33 -4.13 1.02
C ASP A 100 14.57 -3.31 2.08
N ILE A 101 13.29 -3.01 1.85
CA ILE A 101 12.40 -2.46 2.90
C ILE A 101 12.35 -3.40 4.12
N LEU A 102 12.13 -4.71 3.91
CA LEU A 102 12.05 -5.68 5.01
C LEU A 102 13.36 -5.78 5.78
N ARG A 103 14.48 -5.75 5.05
CA ARG A 103 15.83 -5.72 5.62
C ARG A 103 16.12 -4.43 6.39
N GLY A 104 15.38 -3.36 6.11
CA GLY A 104 15.61 -2.02 6.66
C GLY A 104 16.66 -1.21 5.91
N ASP A 105 17.04 -1.62 4.71
CA ASP A 105 17.94 -0.86 3.83
C ASP A 105 17.14 0.05 2.90
N MET A 106 16.77 1.22 3.41
CA MET A 106 15.94 2.17 2.66
C MET A 106 16.67 2.78 1.46
N HIS A 107 18.00 2.92 1.55
CA HIS A 107 18.79 3.43 0.43
C HIS A 107 18.76 2.47 -0.76
N ALA A 108 18.99 1.17 -0.53
CA ALA A 108 18.85 0.17 -1.58
C ALA A 108 17.41 0.11 -2.14
N ALA A 109 16.40 0.21 -1.28
CA ALA A 109 15.00 0.24 -1.71
C ALA A 109 14.70 1.40 -2.68
N VAL A 110 15.20 2.62 -2.40
CA VAL A 110 15.07 3.77 -3.34
C VAL A 110 15.77 3.49 -4.65
N LEU A 111 16.99 2.97 -4.62
CA LEU A 111 17.73 2.67 -5.85
C LEU A 111 17.00 1.66 -6.73
N HIS A 112 16.37 0.66 -6.14
CA HIS A 112 15.54 -0.31 -6.88
C HIS A 112 14.25 0.31 -7.42
N HIS A 113 13.58 1.18 -6.65
CA HIS A 113 12.44 1.95 -7.13
C HIS A 113 12.81 2.79 -8.35
N ASP A 114 13.90 3.55 -8.24
CA ASP A 114 14.42 4.40 -9.30
C ASP A 114 14.80 3.61 -10.55
N HIS A 115 15.38 2.43 -10.36
CA HIS A 115 15.72 1.53 -11.45
C HIS A 115 14.47 0.97 -12.11
N ALA A 116 13.47 0.52 -11.33
CA ALA A 116 12.19 0.05 -11.84
C ALA A 116 11.48 1.14 -12.67
N ALA A 117 11.39 2.36 -12.13
CA ALA A 117 10.76 3.49 -12.82
C ALA A 117 11.43 3.78 -14.18
N ARG A 118 12.77 3.87 -14.21
CA ARG A 118 13.53 4.11 -15.47
C ARG A 118 13.37 2.98 -16.48
N LEU A 119 13.42 1.72 -16.04
CA LEU A 119 13.25 0.57 -16.92
C LEU A 119 11.84 0.52 -17.51
N PHE A 120 10.83 0.83 -16.70
CA PHE A 120 9.44 0.83 -17.15
C PHE A 120 9.16 1.99 -18.09
N GLU A 121 9.70 3.18 -17.84
CA GLU A 121 9.62 4.30 -18.77
C GLU A 121 10.26 3.94 -20.12
N ALA A 122 11.45 3.32 -20.11
CA ALA A 122 12.09 2.84 -21.33
C ALA A 122 11.26 1.76 -22.06
N TYR A 123 10.64 0.85 -21.30
CA TYR A 123 9.70 -0.15 -21.83
C TYR A 123 8.51 0.52 -22.54
N LEU A 124 7.83 1.45 -21.86
CA LEU A 124 6.68 2.17 -22.41
C LEU A 124 7.05 2.99 -23.64
N GLY A 125 8.21 3.64 -23.63
CA GLY A 125 8.73 4.37 -24.79
C GLY A 125 8.91 3.47 -26.01
N LYS A 126 9.49 2.29 -25.84
CA LYS A 126 9.64 1.30 -26.91
C LYS A 126 8.30 0.74 -27.38
N ARG A 127 7.35 0.47 -26.47
CA ARG A 127 5.99 0.00 -26.81
C ARG A 127 5.22 1.04 -27.65
N CYS A 128 5.22 2.29 -27.21
CA CYS A 128 4.60 3.39 -27.95
C CYS A 128 5.18 3.52 -29.36
N ALA A 129 6.51 3.45 -29.49
CA ALA A 129 7.19 3.52 -30.79
C ALA A 129 6.85 2.33 -31.70
N GLN A 130 6.71 1.13 -31.14
CA GLN A 130 6.36 -0.08 -31.90
C GLN A 130 4.91 -0.05 -32.41
N GLU A 131 3.97 0.50 -31.63
CA GLU A 131 2.55 0.57 -32.00
C GLU A 131 2.17 1.88 -32.71
N GLY A 132 3.03 2.89 -32.67
CA GLY A 132 2.76 4.19 -33.29
C GLY A 132 1.67 5.00 -32.57
N VAL A 133 1.48 4.76 -31.26
CA VAL A 133 0.44 5.40 -30.44
C VAL A 133 1.03 6.17 -29.27
N SER A 134 0.26 7.11 -28.72
CA SER A 134 0.60 7.81 -27.49
C SER A 134 0.43 6.88 -26.27
N LEU A 135 1.03 7.23 -25.12
CA LEU A 135 0.86 6.43 -23.90
C LEU A 135 -0.61 6.34 -23.45
N SER A 136 -1.39 7.40 -23.67
CA SER A 136 -2.81 7.42 -23.29
C SER A 136 -3.69 6.51 -24.15
N ASP A 137 -3.24 6.20 -25.37
CA ASP A 137 -3.94 5.34 -26.32
C ASP A 137 -3.37 3.91 -26.35
N LEU A 138 -2.23 3.69 -25.70
CA LEU A 138 -1.58 2.38 -25.61
C LEU A 138 -2.43 1.42 -24.77
N VAL A 139 -2.78 0.28 -25.36
CA VAL A 139 -3.55 -0.77 -24.69
C VAL A 139 -2.61 -1.62 -23.84
N PHE A 140 -2.92 -1.72 -22.55
CA PHE A 140 -2.10 -2.48 -21.59
C PHE A 140 -2.72 -3.84 -21.33
N ASP A 141 -1.88 -4.87 -21.29
CA ASP A 141 -2.24 -6.15 -20.68
C ASP A 141 -2.30 -6.05 -19.14
N ASP A 142 -2.84 -7.07 -18.46
CA ASP A 142 -2.99 -7.06 -17.00
C ASP A 142 -1.67 -6.86 -16.25
N TYR A 143 -0.56 -7.34 -16.82
CA TYR A 143 0.76 -7.21 -16.21
C TYR A 143 1.31 -5.78 -16.36
N GLU A 144 1.16 -5.18 -17.54
CA GLU A 144 1.48 -3.78 -17.77
C GLU A 144 0.63 -2.85 -16.89
N ASN A 145 -0.68 -3.13 -16.75
CA ASN A 145 -1.56 -2.40 -15.83
C ASN A 145 -1.04 -2.47 -14.39
N ALA A 146 -0.75 -3.68 -13.91
CA ALA A 146 -0.27 -3.90 -12.54
C ALA A 146 1.09 -3.22 -12.26
N LEU A 147 2.02 -3.23 -13.22
CA LEU A 147 3.30 -2.52 -13.10
C LEU A 147 3.12 -1.01 -13.06
N PHE A 148 2.27 -0.48 -13.95
CA PHE A 148 1.99 0.95 -14.02
C PHE A 148 1.36 1.47 -12.74
N ASP A 149 0.30 0.80 -12.26
CA ASP A 149 -0.40 1.19 -11.04
C ASP A 149 0.55 1.15 -9.83
N MET A 150 1.38 0.11 -9.72
CA MET A 150 2.38 0.02 -8.65
C MET A 150 3.40 1.16 -8.73
N ILE A 151 4.02 1.39 -9.89
CA ILE A 151 5.06 2.43 -10.02
C ILE A 151 4.46 3.82 -9.79
N GLN A 152 3.30 4.12 -10.39
CA GLN A 152 2.61 5.40 -10.19
C GLN A 152 2.35 5.65 -8.71
N ARG A 153 1.82 4.64 -8.00
CA ARG A 153 1.54 4.72 -6.57
C ARG A 153 2.79 4.98 -5.74
N LEU A 154 3.86 4.22 -5.97
CA LEU A 154 5.13 4.38 -5.25
C LEU A 154 5.83 5.71 -5.53
N SER A 155 5.57 6.30 -6.69
CA SER A 155 6.04 7.61 -7.11
C SER A 155 5.21 8.78 -6.60
N THR A 156 4.02 8.50 -6.05
CA THR A 156 3.02 9.52 -5.68
C THR A 156 3.02 9.77 -4.18
N TYR A 157 2.95 8.70 -3.38
CA TYR A 157 2.81 8.80 -1.93
C TYR A 157 4.15 8.63 -1.21
N PRO A 158 4.36 9.30 -0.07
CA PRO A 158 5.32 8.83 0.92
C PRO A 158 5.03 7.37 1.28
N TRP A 159 6.07 6.57 1.46
CA TRP A 159 5.88 5.16 1.84
C TRP A 159 5.56 5.10 3.33
N ALA A 160 4.47 4.43 3.70
CA ALA A 160 3.92 4.38 5.06
C ALA A 160 4.75 3.53 6.03
N LEU A 161 6.06 3.70 6.11
CA LEU A 161 6.99 2.75 6.70
C LEU A 161 6.98 2.71 8.25
N ARG A 162 6.30 3.67 8.87
CA ARG A 162 6.06 3.74 10.32
C ARG A 162 4.59 4.07 10.51
N LEU A 163 3.86 3.26 11.27
CA LEU A 163 2.43 3.46 11.53
C LEU A 163 2.18 4.28 12.81
N GLY A 164 3.24 4.80 13.42
CA GLY A 164 3.18 5.49 14.70
C GLY A 164 2.81 4.58 15.87
N ILE A 165 2.84 3.25 15.69
CA ILE A 165 2.59 2.28 16.76
C ILE A 165 3.75 2.32 17.76
N THR A 166 4.98 2.43 17.24
CA THR A 166 6.19 2.48 18.06
C THR A 166 6.66 3.89 18.36
N GLY A 167 5.91 4.95 18.01
CA GLY A 167 6.22 6.34 18.37
C GLY A 167 7.46 6.96 17.70
N ASP A 168 8.02 6.36 16.66
CA ASP A 168 9.11 6.93 15.87
C ASP A 168 8.55 7.93 14.83
N THR A 169 9.20 9.09 14.66
CA THR A 169 8.90 10.07 13.59
C THR A 169 9.62 9.74 12.29
N ASP A 170 9.11 10.21 11.15
CA ASP A 170 9.66 9.93 9.83
C ASP A 170 11.07 10.51 9.64
N GLU A 171 12.04 9.65 9.30
CA GLU A 171 13.36 10.06 8.77
C GLU A 171 13.50 9.79 7.27
N PHE A 172 12.51 9.12 6.66
CA PHE A 172 12.60 8.67 5.28
C PHE A 172 11.36 9.05 4.46
N LEU A 173 11.56 9.99 3.53
CA LEU A 173 10.64 10.29 2.46
C LEU A 173 11.26 9.75 1.17
N ALA A 174 10.63 8.75 0.55
CA ALA A 174 11.01 8.37 -0.81
C ALA A 174 10.82 9.59 -1.72
N ALA A 175 11.76 9.82 -2.64
CA ALA A 175 11.66 10.93 -3.56
C ALA A 175 10.36 10.78 -4.39
N LYS A 176 9.51 11.82 -4.33
CA LYS A 176 8.38 11.95 -5.26
C LYS A 176 8.98 12.05 -6.66
N ARG A 177 8.58 11.15 -7.56
CA ARG A 177 9.11 11.14 -8.93
C ARG A 177 8.03 10.94 -9.95
N CYS A 178 7.76 11.98 -10.73
CA CYS A 178 6.89 11.87 -11.89
C CYS A 178 7.58 11.06 -13.00
N LEU A 179 6.85 10.11 -13.63
CA LEU A 179 7.33 9.42 -14.84
C LEU A 179 7.34 10.34 -16.08
N GLY A 180 6.85 11.59 -15.97
CA GLY A 180 6.76 12.56 -17.06
C GLY A 180 5.79 12.19 -18.19
N ARG A 181 5.22 10.97 -18.17
CA ARG A 181 4.22 10.47 -19.10
C ARG A 181 3.03 9.95 -18.33
N HIS A 182 1.85 10.48 -18.62
CA HIS A 182 0.61 10.11 -17.94
C HIS A 182 -0.29 9.34 -18.90
N ARG A 183 -0.74 8.17 -18.46
CA ARG A 183 -1.72 7.38 -19.19
C ARG A 183 -3.13 7.96 -19.05
N TYR A 184 -3.47 8.39 -17.84
CA TYR A 184 -4.78 8.94 -17.51
C TYR A 184 -4.70 10.46 -17.43
N SER A 185 -5.59 11.14 -18.15
CA SER A 185 -5.86 12.57 -17.94
C SER A 185 -6.93 12.70 -16.86
N ILE A 186 -6.70 13.59 -15.90
CA ILE A 186 -7.65 13.85 -14.82
C ILE A 186 -9.01 14.33 -15.34
N ASP A 187 -9.03 15.00 -16.50
CA ASP A 187 -10.25 15.49 -17.15
C ASP A 187 -11.12 14.36 -17.73
N LYS A 188 -10.57 13.15 -17.86
CA LYS A 188 -11.30 11.95 -18.29
C LYS A 188 -11.91 11.17 -17.12
N MET A 189 -11.83 11.67 -15.88
CA MET A 189 -12.45 11.02 -14.74
C MET A 189 -13.98 10.91 -14.95
N PRO A 190 -14.56 9.71 -14.83
CA PRO A 190 -16.00 9.52 -15.00
C PRO A 190 -16.77 10.18 -13.85
N SER A 191 -18.00 10.59 -14.12
CA SER A 191 -18.91 11.18 -13.12
C SER A 191 -19.45 10.18 -12.09
N SER A 192 -19.25 8.88 -12.31
CA SER A 192 -19.62 7.79 -11.40
C SER A 192 -18.69 6.61 -11.59
N PHE A 193 -18.33 5.92 -10.51
CA PHE A 193 -17.54 4.69 -10.57
C PHE A 193 -18.41 3.43 -10.59
N HIS A 194 -18.04 2.47 -11.44
CA HIS A 194 -18.69 1.16 -11.56
C HIS A 194 -18.44 0.27 -10.35
N ASP A 195 -17.20 0.25 -9.86
CA ASP A 195 -16.75 -0.61 -8.77
C ASP A 195 -15.64 0.07 -7.93
N LEU A 196 -15.27 -0.58 -6.83
CA LEU A 196 -14.25 -0.07 -5.91
C LEU A 196 -12.85 -0.06 -6.56
N ASP A 197 -12.59 -0.95 -7.51
CA ASP A 197 -11.30 -0.98 -8.23
C ASP A 197 -11.14 0.24 -9.15
N GLN A 198 -12.21 0.63 -9.84
CA GLN A 198 -12.24 1.86 -10.63
C GLN A 198 -12.12 3.09 -9.74
N ALA A 199 -12.78 3.10 -8.58
CA ALA A 199 -12.63 4.17 -7.61
C ALA A 199 -11.17 4.32 -7.14
N LEU A 200 -10.48 3.21 -6.84
CA LEU A 200 -9.08 3.20 -6.46
C LEU A 200 -8.15 3.68 -7.58
N ARG A 201 -8.35 3.20 -8.81
CA ARG A 201 -7.54 3.66 -9.96
C ARG A 201 -7.64 5.17 -10.13
N TRP A 202 -8.85 5.73 -10.08
CA TRP A 202 -9.04 7.18 -10.17
C TRP A 202 -8.58 7.93 -8.91
N TRP A 203 -8.55 7.28 -7.76
CA TRP A 203 -7.94 7.83 -6.55
C TRP A 203 -6.43 8.00 -6.74
N ASP A 204 -5.74 6.97 -7.24
CA ASP A 204 -4.31 7.04 -7.53
C ASP A 204 -3.99 8.10 -8.60
N VAL A 205 -4.84 8.24 -9.63
CA VAL A 205 -4.69 9.30 -10.65
C VAL A 205 -4.92 10.69 -10.04
N ALA A 206 -5.94 10.86 -9.21
CA ALA A 206 -6.24 12.13 -8.55
C ALA A 206 -5.09 12.56 -7.63
N GLN A 207 -4.60 11.65 -6.80
CA GLN A 207 -3.48 11.88 -5.91
C GLN A 207 -2.21 12.20 -6.71
N HIS A 208 -1.90 11.44 -7.75
CA HIS A 208 -0.76 11.72 -8.63
C HIS A 208 -0.86 13.11 -9.26
N HIS A 209 -2.05 13.50 -9.71
CA HIS A 209 -2.29 14.82 -10.28
C HIS A 209 -2.07 15.94 -9.25
N LEU A 210 -2.58 15.77 -8.02
CA LEU A 210 -2.32 16.71 -6.94
C LEU A 210 -0.82 16.83 -6.65
N ALA A 211 -0.10 15.71 -6.56
CA ALA A 211 1.31 15.66 -6.19
C ALA A 211 2.25 16.32 -7.19
N HIS A 212 2.06 16.02 -8.47
CA HIS A 212 3.08 16.28 -9.50
C HIS A 212 2.68 17.36 -10.50
N HIS A 213 1.44 17.87 -10.44
CA HIS A 213 0.96 18.88 -11.39
C HIS A 213 0.37 20.12 -10.74
N LEU A 214 -0.06 20.04 -9.49
CA LEU A 214 -0.70 21.16 -8.80
C LEU A 214 0.11 21.61 -7.59
N LEU A 215 0.57 20.66 -6.76
CA LEU A 215 1.21 20.95 -5.48
C LEU A 215 2.64 20.40 -5.44
N ASP A 216 3.32 20.42 -6.58
CA ASP A 216 4.74 20.05 -6.65
C ASP A 216 5.58 21.11 -5.93
N ASP A 217 6.59 20.68 -5.17
CA ASP A 217 7.35 21.53 -4.26
C ASP A 217 8.09 22.67 -5.01
N ASP A 218 8.35 22.47 -6.31
CA ASP A 218 9.00 23.43 -7.21
C ASP A 218 8.02 24.42 -7.90
N THR A 219 6.71 24.30 -7.67
CA THR A 219 5.69 25.11 -8.34
C THR A 219 5.11 26.20 -7.43
N GLU A 220 5.10 27.46 -7.90
CA GLU A 220 4.40 28.53 -7.19
C GLU A 220 2.90 28.26 -7.13
N THR A 221 2.37 28.07 -5.93
CA THR A 221 0.94 27.79 -5.75
C THR A 221 0.11 29.08 -5.85
N THR A 222 -0.83 29.08 -6.79
CA THR A 222 -1.77 30.21 -6.98
C THR A 222 -3.15 29.87 -6.41
N LYS A 223 -4.01 30.88 -6.24
CA LYS A 223 -5.42 30.65 -5.89
C LYS A 223 -6.10 29.67 -6.85
N ALA A 224 -5.84 29.79 -8.15
CA ALA A 224 -6.39 28.90 -9.17
C ALA A 224 -5.89 27.45 -9.01
N THR A 225 -4.63 27.27 -8.60
CA THR A 225 -4.04 25.96 -8.29
C THR A 225 -4.80 25.28 -7.15
N TRP A 226 -5.09 26.01 -6.07
CA TRP A 226 -5.87 25.49 -4.94
C TRP A 226 -7.30 25.17 -5.34
N GLU A 227 -7.99 26.08 -6.04
CA GLU A 227 -9.35 25.82 -6.54
C GLU A 227 -9.41 24.57 -7.41
N ARG A 228 -8.39 24.35 -8.25
CA ARG A 228 -8.27 23.14 -9.06
C ARG A 228 -8.03 21.89 -8.20
N ALA A 229 -7.18 21.96 -7.18
CA ALA A 229 -6.93 20.84 -6.26
C ALA A 229 -8.22 20.41 -5.53
N PHE A 230 -8.99 21.35 -4.98
CA PHE A 230 -10.29 21.05 -4.36
C PHE A 230 -11.29 20.50 -5.37
N SER A 231 -11.30 21.01 -6.61
CA SER A 231 -12.17 20.52 -7.68
C SER A 231 -11.87 19.06 -8.06
N VAL A 232 -10.58 18.67 -8.10
CA VAL A 232 -10.15 17.29 -8.39
C VAL A 232 -10.64 16.33 -7.30
N LEU A 233 -10.41 16.67 -6.02
CA LEU A 233 -10.90 15.85 -4.90
C LEU A 233 -12.43 15.75 -4.88
N SER A 234 -13.12 16.86 -5.13
CA SER A 234 -14.58 16.89 -5.18
C SER A 234 -15.13 16.05 -6.33
N SER A 235 -14.48 16.08 -7.50
CA SER A 235 -14.87 15.29 -8.66
C SER A 235 -14.75 13.79 -8.38
N TRP A 236 -13.66 13.37 -7.73
CA TRP A 236 -13.49 11.99 -7.31
C TRP A 236 -14.57 11.56 -6.31
N HIS A 237 -14.84 12.37 -5.27
CA HIS A 237 -15.86 12.04 -4.26
C HIS A 237 -17.26 11.97 -4.85
N ASN A 238 -17.61 12.89 -5.75
CA ASN A 238 -18.88 12.86 -6.47
C ASN A 238 -19.05 11.57 -7.28
N GLY A 239 -17.98 11.07 -7.90
CA GLY A 239 -17.99 9.79 -8.60
C GLY A 239 -18.12 8.57 -7.66
N PHE A 240 -17.60 8.69 -6.44
CA PHE A 240 -17.55 7.62 -5.44
C PHE A 240 -18.79 7.53 -4.54
N VAL A 241 -19.44 8.65 -4.23
CA VAL A 241 -20.45 8.73 -3.15
C VAL A 241 -21.63 7.77 -3.33
N LEU A 242 -22.06 7.51 -4.58
CA LEU A 242 -23.13 6.56 -4.86
C LEU A 242 -22.71 5.12 -4.56
N LEU A 243 -21.46 4.78 -4.88
CA LEU A 243 -20.87 3.47 -4.59
C LEU A 243 -20.70 3.29 -3.07
N TYR A 244 -20.28 4.33 -2.34
CA TYR A 244 -20.19 4.29 -0.87
C TYR A 244 -21.57 4.06 -0.22
N ARG A 245 -22.60 4.79 -0.66
CA ARG A 245 -23.97 4.60 -0.14
C ARG A 245 -24.53 3.22 -0.45
N TYR A 246 -24.21 2.68 -1.63
CA TYR A 246 -24.60 1.33 -2.01
C TYR A 246 -24.01 0.27 -1.07
N THR A 247 -22.71 0.35 -0.77
CA THR A 247 -22.07 -0.59 0.17
C THR A 247 -22.57 -0.39 1.60
N GLN A 248 -22.88 0.85 2.00
CA GLN A 248 -23.46 1.15 3.32
C GLN A 248 -24.82 0.49 3.55
N GLN A 249 -25.70 0.48 2.55
CA GLN A 249 -27.01 -0.20 2.63
C GLN A 249 -26.85 -1.71 2.81
N ARG A 250 -25.78 -2.29 2.27
CA ARG A 250 -25.49 -3.72 2.29
C ARG A 250 -24.44 -4.09 3.35
N LYS A 251 -24.16 -3.23 4.32
CA LYS A 251 -23.10 -3.44 5.31
C LYS A 251 -23.21 -4.71 6.16
N ASN A 252 -24.40 -5.30 6.24
CA ASN A 252 -24.64 -6.56 6.95
C ASN A 252 -24.52 -7.77 6.00
N GLU A 253 -24.78 -7.60 4.70
CA GLU A 253 -24.70 -8.67 3.69
C GLU A 253 -23.28 -8.79 3.12
N GLU A 254 -22.65 -7.65 2.85
CA GLU A 254 -21.32 -7.51 2.27
C GLU A 254 -20.46 -6.58 3.14
N PRO A 255 -20.17 -6.97 4.40
CA PRO A 255 -19.43 -6.12 5.33
C PRO A 255 -18.03 -5.78 4.82
N HIS A 256 -17.43 -6.63 3.99
CA HIS A 256 -16.07 -6.40 3.51
C HIS A 256 -15.98 -5.25 2.51
N SER A 257 -16.88 -5.23 1.52
CA SER A 257 -17.01 -4.15 0.54
C SER A 257 -17.30 -2.82 1.24
N TYR A 258 -18.11 -2.84 2.31
CA TYR A 258 -18.38 -1.65 3.11
C TYR A 258 -17.15 -1.15 3.88
N VAL A 259 -16.32 -2.05 4.43
CA VAL A 259 -15.04 -1.66 5.07
C VAL A 259 -14.09 -1.04 4.06
N THR A 260 -13.92 -1.65 2.88
CA THR A 260 -13.07 -1.09 1.81
C THR A 260 -13.55 0.31 1.40
N ALA A 261 -14.86 0.47 1.18
CA ALA A 261 -15.43 1.77 0.84
C ALA A 261 -15.27 2.80 1.98
N SER A 262 -15.37 2.37 3.24
CA SER A 262 -15.10 3.23 4.41
C SER A 262 -13.64 3.64 4.51
N VAL A 263 -12.70 2.77 4.13
CA VAL A 263 -11.28 3.13 4.02
C VAL A 263 -11.09 4.23 2.96
N PHE A 264 -11.73 4.11 1.80
CA PHE A 264 -11.64 5.15 0.76
C PHE A 264 -12.25 6.49 1.20
N GLU A 265 -13.39 6.46 1.87
CA GLU A 265 -14.00 7.67 2.43
C GLU A 265 -13.07 8.33 3.47
N ALA A 266 -12.44 7.54 4.34
CA ALA A 266 -11.45 8.05 5.28
C ALA A 266 -10.24 8.68 4.57
N LEU A 267 -9.68 8.02 3.55
CA LEU A 267 -8.55 8.56 2.77
C LEU A 267 -8.91 9.89 2.10
N TYR A 268 -10.13 10.01 1.57
CA TYR A 268 -10.64 11.26 1.02
C TYR A 268 -10.71 12.36 2.08
N LEU A 269 -11.35 12.09 3.22
CA LEU A 269 -11.50 13.08 4.31
C LEU A 269 -10.16 13.52 4.87
N GLU A 270 -9.22 12.60 5.06
CA GLU A 270 -7.85 12.92 5.50
C GLU A 270 -7.13 13.80 4.47
N CYS A 271 -7.21 13.47 3.18
CA CYS A 271 -6.60 14.29 2.14
C CYS A 271 -7.22 15.69 2.06
N LEU A 272 -8.54 15.79 2.20
CA LEU A 272 -9.26 17.06 2.20
C LEU A 272 -8.88 17.92 3.42
N SER A 273 -8.77 17.31 4.60
CA SER A 273 -8.29 17.97 5.82
C SER A 273 -6.87 18.50 5.66
N SER A 274 -5.95 17.68 5.12
CA SER A 274 -4.59 18.11 4.83
C SER A 274 -4.53 19.25 3.81
N LEU A 275 -5.37 19.21 2.77
CA LEU A 275 -5.45 20.28 1.76
C LEU A 275 -5.91 21.61 2.38
N HIS A 276 -6.90 21.56 3.29
CA HIS A 276 -7.32 22.73 4.05
C HIS A 276 -6.21 23.29 4.95
N LEU A 277 -5.46 22.42 5.65
CA LEU A 277 -4.36 22.82 6.51
C LEU A 277 -3.19 23.44 5.75
N GLN A 278 -2.87 22.92 4.55
CA GLN A 278 -1.83 23.53 3.71
C GLN A 278 -2.25 24.88 3.13
N LEU A 279 -3.52 25.05 2.74
CA LEU A 279 -4.03 26.36 2.30
C LEU A 279 -4.09 27.37 3.45
N ASN A 280 -4.50 26.92 4.64
CA ASN A 280 -4.63 27.75 5.83
C ASN A 280 -4.33 26.93 7.09
N THR A 281 -3.16 27.16 7.68
CA THR A 281 -2.70 26.47 8.89
C THR A 281 -3.59 26.70 10.11
N ASP A 282 -4.35 27.80 10.13
CA ASP A 282 -5.26 28.16 11.23
C ASP A 282 -6.71 27.68 11.00
N ALA A 283 -6.93 26.80 10.02
CA ALA A 283 -8.25 26.24 9.73
C ALA A 283 -8.84 25.55 10.97
N LYS A 284 -9.87 26.17 11.56
CA LYS A 284 -10.51 25.69 12.80
C LYS A 284 -11.53 24.57 12.59
N VAL A 285 -11.99 24.40 11.36
CA VAL A 285 -13.00 23.40 10.99
C VAL A 285 -12.42 22.56 9.87
N LEU A 286 -12.09 21.32 10.19
CA LEU A 286 -11.61 20.32 9.25
C LEU A 286 -12.67 19.22 9.10
N PRO A 287 -12.74 18.56 7.94
CA PRO A 287 -13.47 17.31 7.80
C PRO A 287 -13.12 16.31 8.91
N ASP A 288 -14.14 15.71 9.53
CA ASP A 288 -13.93 14.75 10.61
C ASP A 288 -14.03 13.31 10.09
N ALA A 289 -12.90 12.61 10.03
CA ALA A 289 -12.82 11.20 9.65
C ALA A 289 -13.17 10.23 10.81
N LYS A 290 -13.27 10.71 12.07
CA LYS A 290 -13.53 9.85 13.24
C LYS A 290 -14.81 9.03 13.15
N PRO A 291 -15.96 9.54 12.64
CA PRO A 291 -17.15 8.72 12.45
C PRO A 291 -16.90 7.52 11.53
N VAL A 292 -16.12 7.71 10.46
CA VAL A 292 -15.77 6.64 9.52
C VAL A 292 -14.86 5.61 10.19
N TYR A 293 -13.89 6.05 11.00
CA TYR A 293 -13.05 5.14 11.80
C TYR A 293 -13.87 4.30 12.78
N ARG A 294 -14.89 4.88 13.43
CA ARG A 294 -15.80 4.13 14.31
C ARG A 294 -16.57 3.06 13.53
N GLU A 295 -17.06 3.35 12.31
CA GLU A 295 -17.73 2.32 11.48
C GLU A 295 -16.77 1.21 11.03
N ILE A 296 -15.51 1.52 10.69
CA ILE A 296 -14.49 0.51 10.37
C ILE A 296 -14.27 -0.40 11.58
N ILE A 297 -14.07 0.16 12.77
CA ILE A 297 -13.86 -0.59 14.01
C ILE A 297 -15.08 -1.48 14.31
N ALA A 298 -16.30 -0.91 14.25
CA ALA A 298 -17.52 -1.65 14.56
C ALA A 298 -17.79 -2.79 13.56
N THR A 299 -17.55 -2.57 12.27
CA THR A 299 -17.78 -3.58 11.23
C THR A 299 -16.73 -4.68 11.28
N THR A 300 -15.46 -4.34 11.49
CA THR A 300 -14.38 -5.32 11.63
C THR A 300 -14.52 -6.16 12.91
N HIS A 301 -15.03 -5.58 14.00
CA HIS A 301 -15.39 -6.33 15.20
C HIS A 301 -16.50 -7.35 14.90
N ARG A 302 -17.57 -6.96 14.18
CA ARG A 302 -18.62 -7.92 13.78
C ARG A 302 -18.09 -9.07 12.92
N ILE A 303 -17.25 -8.76 11.92
CA ILE A 303 -16.57 -9.77 11.10
C ILE A 303 -15.79 -10.74 12.00
N LEU A 304 -15.06 -10.21 12.99
CA LEU A 304 -14.29 -11.02 13.94
C LEU A 304 -15.20 -11.94 14.79
N ASP A 305 -16.35 -11.45 15.25
CA ASP A 305 -17.30 -12.21 16.07
C ASP A 305 -17.81 -13.45 15.33
N GLU A 306 -18.12 -13.33 14.04
CA GLU A 306 -18.65 -14.40 13.20
C GLU A 306 -17.63 -15.50 12.86
N LEU A 307 -16.32 -15.21 12.97
CA LEU A 307 -15.29 -16.21 12.69
C LEU A 307 -15.30 -17.34 13.71
N LYS A 308 -14.95 -18.57 13.29
CA LYS A 308 -14.72 -19.68 14.24
C LYS A 308 -13.24 -19.72 14.63
N GLY A 309 -12.90 -20.24 15.82
CA GLY A 309 -11.51 -20.42 16.25
C GLY A 309 -10.80 -21.55 15.50
N SER A 310 -10.29 -21.30 14.29
CA SER A 310 -9.51 -22.26 13.49
C SER A 310 -8.30 -21.58 12.83
N GLN A 311 -7.28 -22.36 12.42
CA GLN A 311 -6.11 -21.82 11.71
C GLN A 311 -6.43 -21.19 10.34
N ALA A 312 -7.44 -21.69 9.63
CA ALA A 312 -7.88 -21.04 8.39
C ALA A 312 -8.48 -19.66 8.67
N ASN A 313 -9.22 -19.55 9.77
CA ASN A 313 -9.86 -18.29 10.19
C ASN A 313 -8.86 -17.28 10.80
N PHE A 314 -7.72 -17.76 11.31
CA PHE A 314 -6.60 -16.90 11.72
C PHE A 314 -6.09 -16.03 10.56
N ARG A 315 -5.81 -16.65 9.39
CA ARG A 315 -5.34 -15.91 8.20
C ARG A 315 -6.41 -14.98 7.62
N PHE A 316 -7.66 -15.41 7.73
CA PHE A 316 -8.78 -14.58 7.33
C PHE A 316 -8.90 -13.35 8.23
N MET A 317 -8.71 -13.48 9.54
CA MET A 317 -8.75 -12.39 10.51
C MET A 317 -7.61 -11.38 10.26
N ASP A 318 -6.38 -11.85 10.05
CA ASP A 318 -5.25 -10.98 9.72
C ASP A 318 -5.52 -10.14 8.44
N ASN A 319 -6.15 -10.73 7.43
CA ASN A 319 -6.43 -10.02 6.19
C ASN A 319 -7.69 -9.14 6.22
N ASN A 320 -8.78 -9.61 6.82
CA ASN A 320 -10.09 -8.93 6.74
C ASN A 320 -10.37 -8.00 7.93
N VAL A 321 -9.75 -8.27 9.08
CA VAL A 321 -9.98 -7.51 10.32
C VAL A 321 -8.78 -6.62 10.63
N MET A 322 -7.57 -7.17 10.66
CA MET A 322 -6.39 -6.44 11.13
C MET A 322 -5.93 -5.35 10.16
N LYS A 323 -5.87 -5.65 8.87
CA LYS A 323 -5.45 -4.70 7.83
C LYS A 323 -6.21 -3.38 7.81
N PRO A 324 -7.57 -3.35 7.80
CA PRO A 324 -8.29 -2.08 7.87
C PRO A 324 -8.11 -1.36 9.22
N LEU A 325 -7.91 -2.09 10.33
CA LEU A 325 -7.59 -1.46 11.63
C LEU A 325 -6.22 -0.78 11.62
N PHE A 326 -5.26 -1.25 10.83
CA PHE A 326 -3.98 -0.55 10.66
C PHE A 326 -4.10 0.78 9.97
N VAL A 327 -5.02 0.92 9.01
CA VAL A 327 -5.32 2.22 8.40
C VAL A 327 -5.79 3.18 9.49
N VAL A 328 -6.66 2.72 10.40
CA VAL A 328 -7.16 3.53 11.52
C VAL A 328 -6.02 3.91 12.47
N LEU A 329 -5.19 2.95 12.89
CA LEU A 329 -4.06 3.21 13.81
C LEU A 329 -3.06 4.21 13.22
N PHE A 330 -2.81 4.08 11.91
CA PHE A 330 -1.89 4.92 11.18
C PHE A 330 -2.39 6.36 11.06
N LYS A 331 -3.67 6.54 10.75
CA LYS A 331 -4.24 7.86 10.44
C LYS A 331 -4.79 8.58 11.66
N CYS A 332 -5.12 7.87 12.73
CA CYS A 332 -5.81 8.44 13.87
C CYS A 332 -5.00 8.30 15.17
N SER A 333 -4.66 9.45 15.75
CA SER A 333 -4.01 9.54 17.07
C SER A 333 -5.01 9.74 18.23
N ASP A 334 -6.31 9.85 17.94
CA ASP A 334 -7.35 10.05 18.95
C ASP A 334 -7.39 8.86 19.94
N PRO A 335 -7.22 9.11 21.26
CA PRO A 335 -7.20 8.05 22.26
C PRO A 335 -8.48 7.20 22.32
N GLU A 336 -9.65 7.79 22.06
CA GLU A 336 -10.93 7.08 22.08
C GLU A 336 -11.02 6.09 20.91
N ILE A 337 -10.62 6.53 19.72
CA ILE A 337 -10.58 5.69 18.52
C ILE A 337 -9.56 4.56 18.70
N ARG A 338 -8.37 4.86 19.21
CA ARG A 338 -7.32 3.87 19.48
C ARG A 338 -7.73 2.83 20.52
N GLU A 339 -8.47 3.24 21.56
CA GLU A 339 -9.03 2.30 22.54
C GLU A 339 -10.10 1.39 21.90
N GLY A 340 -10.88 1.90 20.94
CA GLY A 340 -11.77 1.10 20.10
C GLY A 340 -11.03 0.00 19.33
N VAL A 341 -9.94 0.35 18.63
CA VAL A 341 -9.08 -0.63 17.93
C VAL A 341 -8.54 -1.67 18.89
N LYS A 342 -7.99 -1.24 20.02
CA LYS A 342 -7.41 -2.11 21.05
C LYS A 342 -8.39 -3.16 21.57
N LYS A 343 -9.67 -2.82 21.75
CA LYS A 343 -10.71 -3.79 22.14
C LYS A 343 -10.88 -4.90 21.09
N VAL A 344 -10.87 -4.56 19.80
CA VAL A 344 -10.93 -5.56 18.72
C VAL A 344 -9.68 -6.44 18.72
N LEU A 345 -8.50 -5.86 18.95
CA LEU A 345 -7.25 -6.63 19.07
C LEU A 345 -7.30 -7.62 20.23
N GLN A 346 -7.76 -7.17 21.41
CA GLN A 346 -7.93 -8.02 22.58
C GLN A 346 -8.90 -9.18 22.31
N HIS A 347 -10.01 -8.92 21.61
CA HIS A 347 -10.93 -9.98 21.21
C HIS A 347 -10.26 -10.99 20.25
N GLY A 348 -9.48 -10.49 19.27
CA GLY A 348 -8.73 -11.34 18.34
C GLY A 348 -7.75 -12.25 19.07
N VAL A 349 -6.99 -11.70 20.01
CA VAL A 349 -6.04 -12.45 20.85
C VAL A 349 -6.74 -13.49 21.72
N ALA A 350 -7.87 -13.14 22.35
CA ALA A 350 -8.63 -14.07 23.17
C ALA A 350 -9.13 -15.28 22.35
N LYS A 351 -9.42 -15.09 21.06
CA LYS A 351 -9.98 -16.10 20.17
C LYS A 351 -8.93 -16.95 19.45
N PHE A 352 -7.79 -16.37 19.09
CA PHE A 352 -6.78 -16.99 18.23
C PHE A 352 -5.39 -17.12 18.88
N GLY A 353 -5.22 -16.63 20.10
CA GLY A 353 -3.94 -16.63 20.83
C GLY A 353 -3.04 -15.44 20.51
N SER A 354 -1.94 -15.30 21.26
CA SER A 354 -1.03 -14.16 21.17
C SER A 354 -0.05 -14.20 20.00
N ALA A 355 0.06 -15.32 19.29
CA ALA A 355 0.93 -15.46 18.13
C ALA A 355 0.37 -14.81 16.84
N CYS A 356 -0.88 -14.33 16.87
CA CYS A 356 -1.48 -13.62 15.75
C CYS A 356 -0.98 -12.18 15.61
N LEU A 357 -1.25 -11.56 14.46
CA LEU A 357 -0.90 -10.17 14.22
C LEU A 357 -1.55 -9.24 15.25
N ALA A 358 -2.77 -9.55 15.71
CA ALA A 358 -3.42 -8.80 16.79
C ALA A 358 -2.59 -8.82 18.09
N GLY A 359 -1.99 -9.96 18.45
CA GLY A 359 -1.16 -10.10 19.63
C GLY A 359 0.16 -9.35 19.50
N ILE A 360 0.80 -9.43 18.33
CA ILE A 360 2.03 -8.69 18.04
C ILE A 360 1.78 -7.18 18.15
N VAL A 361 0.71 -6.69 17.54
CA VAL A 361 0.36 -5.26 17.52
C VAL A 361 -0.01 -4.77 18.91
N LEU A 362 -0.84 -5.53 19.63
CA LEU A 362 -1.19 -5.20 21.01
C LEU A 362 0.06 -5.11 21.89
N GLY A 363 1.01 -6.05 21.72
CA GLY A 363 2.30 -6.01 22.38
C GLY A 363 3.10 -4.74 22.06
N MET A 364 3.19 -4.36 20.78
CA MET A 364 3.86 -3.11 20.37
C MET A 364 3.20 -1.87 21.00
N MET A 365 1.86 -1.81 21.04
CA MET A 365 1.11 -0.69 21.63
C MET A 365 1.35 -0.53 23.14
N HIS A 366 1.78 -1.58 23.85
CA HIS A 366 2.12 -1.53 25.28
C HIS A 366 3.58 -1.22 25.55
N MET A 367 4.45 -1.29 24.55
CA MET A 367 5.87 -1.00 24.68
C MET A 367 6.14 0.50 24.53
N LYS A 368 7.14 1.00 25.26
CA LYS A 368 7.72 2.31 24.95
C LYS A 368 8.51 2.21 23.64
N SER A 369 8.49 3.27 22.83
CA SER A 369 9.18 3.36 21.55
C SER A 369 10.61 2.82 21.59
N GLU A 370 11.43 3.31 22.50
CA GLU A 370 12.84 2.94 22.69
C GLU A 370 13.10 1.46 23.01
N HIS A 371 12.08 0.73 23.48
CA HIS A 371 12.18 -0.67 23.89
C HIS A 371 11.64 -1.65 22.84
N VAL A 372 11.08 -1.16 21.72
CA VAL A 372 10.53 -2.03 20.68
C VAL A 372 11.66 -2.75 19.94
N PRO A 373 11.71 -4.10 19.95
CA PRO A 373 12.72 -4.87 19.23
C PRO A 373 12.68 -4.61 17.73
N GLN A 374 13.86 -4.68 17.07
CA GLN A 374 13.98 -4.42 15.63
C GLN A 374 13.04 -5.29 14.78
N ILE A 375 12.81 -6.54 15.17
CA ILE A 375 11.93 -7.46 14.45
C ILE A 375 10.47 -7.00 14.46
N LEU A 376 10.02 -6.35 15.53
CA LEU A 376 8.67 -5.78 15.62
C LEU A 376 8.55 -4.50 14.79
N ARG A 377 9.61 -3.66 14.78
CA ARG A 377 9.68 -2.51 13.86
C ARG A 377 9.64 -2.94 12.40
N ASN A 378 10.27 -4.06 12.05
CA ASN A 378 10.19 -4.63 10.70
C ASN A 378 8.79 -5.13 10.36
N VAL A 379 8.04 -5.67 11.34
CA VAL A 379 6.62 -6.03 11.15
C VAL A 379 5.79 -4.79 10.85
N GLU A 380 5.90 -3.72 11.65
CA GLU A 380 5.19 -2.45 11.39
C GLU A 380 5.53 -1.91 10.00
N ARG A 381 6.82 -1.89 9.64
CA ARG A 381 7.28 -1.46 8.31
C ARG A 381 6.67 -2.29 7.19
N ALA A 382 6.57 -3.60 7.36
CA ALA A 382 5.96 -4.49 6.38
C ALA A 382 4.46 -4.24 6.22
N VAL A 383 3.73 -3.96 7.32
CA VAL A 383 2.30 -3.58 7.27
C VAL A 383 2.16 -2.30 6.46
N GLY A 384 2.96 -1.31 6.82
CA GLY A 384 2.91 0.00 6.20
C GLY A 384 3.30 0.02 4.73
N TRP A 385 4.32 -0.77 4.38
CA TRP A 385 4.63 -1.05 2.99
C TRP A 385 3.44 -1.68 2.25
N HIS A 386 2.75 -2.64 2.86
CA HIS A 386 1.55 -3.23 2.27
C HIS A 386 0.46 -2.18 2.01
N LEU A 387 0.15 -1.33 3.00
CA LEU A 387 -0.83 -0.23 2.84
C LEU A 387 -0.46 0.69 1.67
N THR A 388 0.82 1.05 1.57
CA THR A 388 1.34 1.85 0.44
C THR A 388 1.15 1.11 -0.87
N SER A 389 1.43 -0.20 -0.92
CA SER A 389 1.37 -1.00 -2.13
C SER A 389 -0.04 -1.24 -2.65
N VAL A 390 -1.08 -1.11 -1.82
CA VAL A 390 -2.51 -1.29 -2.19
C VAL A 390 -3.29 0.03 -2.30
N GLY A 391 -2.60 1.17 -2.21
CA GLY A 391 -3.21 2.50 -2.38
C GLY A 391 -3.90 3.05 -1.13
N CYS A 392 -3.64 2.43 0.02
CA CYS A 392 -4.15 2.86 1.33
C CYS A 392 -3.08 3.57 2.17
N GLY A 393 -2.12 4.24 1.50
CA GLY A 393 -1.00 4.94 2.12
C GLY A 393 -1.37 6.29 2.75
N PRO A 394 -0.36 7.08 3.15
CA PRO A 394 -0.54 8.38 3.81
C PRO A 394 -1.32 9.41 2.97
N GLY A 395 -1.45 9.23 1.66
CA GLY A 395 -1.90 10.29 0.77
C GLY A 395 -0.73 11.20 0.41
N VAL A 396 -0.91 12.00 -0.64
CA VAL A 396 0.16 12.90 -1.15
C VAL A 396 0.35 14.10 -0.24
N ILE A 397 -0.73 14.47 0.43
CA ILE A 397 -0.88 15.65 1.26
C ILE A 397 -0.98 15.14 2.69
N THR A 398 0.16 15.06 3.37
CA THR A 398 0.24 14.72 4.79
C THR A 398 0.43 15.99 5.59
N ALA A 399 -0.44 16.25 6.56
CA ALA A 399 -0.06 17.14 7.66
C ALA A 399 1.09 16.46 8.41
N GLY A 400 2.19 17.19 8.60
CA GLY A 400 3.38 16.72 9.31
C GLY A 400 3.12 16.43 10.78
#